data_AF-A0A7M1XKH2-F1
#
_entry.id   AF-A0A7M1XKH2-F1
#
_cell.length_a   1.000
_cell.length_b   1.000
_cell.length_c   1.000
_cell.angle_alpha   90.00
_cell.angle_beta   90.00
_cell.angle_gamma   90.00
#
_symmetry.space_group_name_H-M   'P 1'
#
loop_
_entity.id
_entity.type
_entity.pdbx_description
1 polymer ?
#
loop_
_entity_poly.entity_id
_entity_poly.type
_entity_poly.pdbx_seq_one_letter_code
_entity_poly.pdbx_strand_id
1 'polypeptide(L)'
;MNPNTLPLFTSHLKEHVYDALTGLVNREYIIKYAQSLIDTGILFGFFLVNIDNFKKINDAEGHILGDQVLKDCAKILKENIGERGVVSRYTGDEFAIIIPNIAMYDDVWNIARKYSQAVRKASFPYLTNSKQENTITVTSGISRYPIDGHNVQELINLADKAMYRGKTKGKNCFIIFNKALHGSIDPKSRHSKLTVPGLINYTFSMFMKHDFMDAFSKVSHLIGNYFSDNSLVLWHDRKLFVGYNAENYEIKVRDYPEELPDIEFHDNETYKVFYRSIIKRNPDLSMLYKIMKSRNIGTLIVFKTKIEGNVNAALIIEAVDEKIWSDNEITIYQTIANLIAYANHCSIID
;
A
#
# COMPACT_ATOMS: atom_id res chain seq x y z
N MET A 1 20.42 20.21 -14.80
CA MET A 1 19.97 20.02 -16.20
C MET A 1 18.51 19.66 -16.16
N ASN A 2 17.66 20.32 -16.96
CA ASN A 2 16.24 19.96 -17.05
C ASN A 2 16.15 18.55 -17.66
N PRO A 3 15.57 17.54 -16.98
CA PRO A 3 15.43 16.20 -17.54
C PRO A 3 14.54 16.16 -18.79
N ASN A 4 13.82 17.23 -19.10
CA ASN A 4 13.02 17.38 -20.33
C ASN A 4 13.79 18.00 -21.52
N THR A 5 15.02 18.48 -21.33
CA THR A 5 15.85 18.95 -22.44
C THR A 5 16.83 17.84 -22.83
N LEU A 6 16.38 16.92 -23.68
CA LEU A 6 17.29 16.03 -24.41
C LEU A 6 18.28 16.87 -25.22
N PRO A 7 19.54 16.41 -25.42
CA PRO A 7 20.39 16.94 -26.47
C PRO A 7 19.61 16.90 -27.79
N LEU A 8 19.69 17.96 -28.59
CA LEU A 8 19.00 18.12 -29.87
C LEU A 8 19.34 16.94 -30.82
N PHE A 9 18.55 15.86 -30.75
CA PHE A 9 18.64 14.76 -31.70
C PHE A 9 17.87 15.13 -32.98
N THR A 10 18.49 14.83 -34.12
CA THR A 10 17.96 15.01 -35.48
C THR A 10 16.60 14.33 -35.66
N SER A 11 15.75 14.89 -36.52
CA SER A 11 14.33 14.55 -36.70
C SER A 11 14.04 13.06 -36.90
N HIS A 12 14.94 12.28 -37.51
CA HIS A 12 14.77 10.84 -37.71
C HIS A 12 14.98 9.95 -36.47
N LEU A 13 15.65 10.44 -35.42
CA LEU A 13 15.82 9.67 -34.17
C LEU A 13 14.67 9.88 -33.18
N LYS A 14 13.85 10.92 -33.36
CA LYS A 14 12.69 11.18 -32.48
C LYS A 14 11.67 10.05 -32.52
N GLU A 15 11.45 9.43 -33.68
CA GLU A 15 10.47 8.34 -33.84
C GLU A 15 10.84 7.08 -33.04
N HIS A 16 12.12 6.88 -32.74
CA HIS A 16 12.60 5.74 -31.94
C HIS A 16 12.74 6.03 -30.45
N VAL A 17 12.43 7.25 -30.01
CA VAL A 17 12.53 7.64 -28.58
C VAL A 17 11.15 7.76 -27.94
N TYR A 18 10.12 8.09 -28.70
CA TYR A 18 8.78 8.32 -28.19
C TYR A 18 7.80 7.20 -28.58
N ASP A 19 6.86 6.89 -27.69
CA ASP A 19 5.71 6.07 -27.99
C ASP A 19 4.68 6.88 -28.80
N ALA A 20 4.31 6.36 -29.98
CA ALA A 20 3.44 7.06 -30.92
C ALA A 20 2.02 7.32 -30.39
N LEU A 21 1.53 6.50 -29.45
CA LEU A 21 0.18 6.64 -28.91
C LEU A 21 0.10 7.75 -27.86
N THR A 22 1.03 7.74 -26.92
CA THR A 22 0.98 8.57 -25.70
C THR A 22 1.89 9.80 -25.75
N GLY A 23 2.86 9.83 -26.68
CA GLY A 23 3.87 10.88 -26.75
C GLY A 23 4.86 10.88 -25.57
N LEU A 24 4.83 9.85 -24.72
CA LEU A 24 5.84 9.60 -23.69
C LEU A 24 7.10 9.01 -24.32
N VAL A 25 8.22 9.03 -23.61
CA VAL A 25 9.39 8.25 -24.04
C VAL A 25 9.08 6.75 -23.98
N ASN A 26 9.69 5.96 -24.85
CA ASN A 26 9.46 4.52 -24.89
C ASN A 26 10.34 3.77 -23.88
N ARG A 27 10.09 2.46 -23.80
CA ARG A 27 10.81 1.52 -22.92
C ARG A 27 12.33 1.55 -23.10
N GLU A 28 12.81 1.63 -24.34
CA GLU A 28 14.25 1.62 -24.62
C GLU A 28 14.93 2.84 -24.01
N TYR A 29 14.32 4.02 -24.15
CA TYR A 29 14.85 5.24 -23.58
C TYR A 29 14.92 5.19 -22.05
N ILE A 30 13.86 4.78 -21.37
CA ILE A 30 13.84 4.79 -19.90
C ILE A 30 14.82 3.77 -19.29
N ILE A 31 15.06 2.65 -19.96
CA ILE A 31 16.10 1.67 -19.56
C ILE A 31 17.49 2.28 -19.70
N LYS A 32 17.79 2.94 -20.83
CA LYS A 32 19.06 3.64 -21.04
C LYS A 32 19.27 4.77 -20.01
N TYR A 33 18.19 5.48 -19.67
CA TYR A 33 18.23 6.52 -18.65
C TYR A 33 18.49 5.95 -17.25
N ALA A 34 17.85 4.82 -16.88
CA ALA A 34 18.17 4.13 -15.63
C ALA A 34 19.66 3.73 -15.57
N GLN A 35 20.19 3.17 -16.65
CA GLN A 35 21.58 2.75 -16.73
C GLN A 35 22.52 3.94 -16.56
N SER A 36 22.25 5.08 -17.21
CA SER A 36 23.11 6.27 -17.08
C SER A 36 23.09 6.86 -15.66
N LEU A 37 21.98 6.77 -14.92
CA LEU A 37 21.92 7.17 -13.52
C LEU A 37 22.77 6.24 -12.64
N ILE A 38 22.74 4.92 -12.90
CA ILE A 38 23.59 3.94 -12.20
C ILE A 38 25.07 4.23 -12.46
N ASP A 39 25.45 4.41 -13.73
CA ASP A 39 26.84 4.66 -14.15
C ASP A 39 27.39 5.96 -13.54
N THR A 40 26.52 6.95 -13.30
CA THR A 40 26.87 8.23 -12.66
C THR A 40 26.70 8.23 -11.14
N GLY A 41 26.27 7.11 -10.54
CA GLY A 41 26.05 6.99 -9.10
C GLY A 41 24.89 7.82 -8.56
N ILE A 42 23.98 8.28 -9.41
CA ILE A 42 22.81 9.06 -9.00
C ILE A 42 21.76 8.10 -8.44
N LEU A 43 21.37 8.31 -7.18
CA LEU A 43 20.25 7.58 -6.55
C LEU A 43 18.92 7.94 -7.22
N PHE A 44 18.02 6.96 -7.37
CA PHE A 44 16.71 7.19 -7.99
C PHE A 44 15.66 6.16 -7.55
N GLY A 45 14.40 6.57 -7.65
CA GLY A 45 13.24 5.67 -7.56
C GLY A 45 12.80 5.21 -8.94
N PHE A 46 12.61 3.90 -9.11
CA PHE A 46 12.04 3.26 -10.30
C PHE A 46 10.63 2.76 -9.99
N PHE A 47 9.64 3.24 -10.72
CA PHE A 47 8.24 2.89 -10.52
C PHE A 47 7.74 2.19 -11.78
N LEU A 48 7.10 1.04 -11.60
CA LEU A 48 6.32 0.38 -12.63
C LEU A 48 4.84 0.56 -12.28
N VAL A 49 4.04 1.07 -13.22
CA VAL A 49 2.65 1.49 -13.00
C VAL A 49 1.78 0.81 -14.06
N ASN A 50 0.74 0.09 -13.65
CA ASN A 50 -0.19 -0.58 -14.56
C ASN A 50 -1.61 -0.06 -14.36
N ILE A 51 -2.35 0.16 -15.47
CA ILE A 51 -3.77 0.51 -15.42
C ILE A 51 -4.59 -0.71 -15.01
N ASP A 52 -5.32 -0.58 -13.92
CA ASP A 52 -6.10 -1.69 -13.39
C ASP A 52 -7.31 -2.01 -14.27
N ASN A 53 -7.47 -3.30 -14.58
CA ASN A 53 -8.58 -3.82 -15.40
C ASN A 53 -8.60 -3.29 -16.84
N PHE A 54 -7.46 -2.85 -17.40
CA PHE A 54 -7.41 -2.30 -18.77
C PHE A 54 -8.00 -3.23 -19.84
N LYS A 55 -7.76 -4.54 -19.75
CA LYS A 55 -8.40 -5.52 -20.64
C LYS A 55 -9.94 -5.44 -20.59
N LYS A 56 -10.53 -5.32 -19.41
CA LYS A 56 -11.99 -5.20 -19.27
C LYS A 56 -12.52 -3.91 -19.90
N ILE A 57 -11.73 -2.83 -19.87
CA ILE A 57 -12.06 -1.58 -20.54
C ILE A 57 -12.09 -1.81 -22.05
N ASN A 58 -11.04 -2.42 -22.61
CA ASN A 58 -11.01 -2.75 -24.04
C ASN A 58 -12.17 -3.67 -24.45
N ASP A 59 -12.44 -4.69 -23.65
CA ASP A 59 -13.51 -5.67 -23.94
C ASP A 59 -14.90 -5.01 -23.88
N ALA A 60 -15.11 -3.98 -23.05
CA ALA A 60 -16.39 -3.30 -22.89
C ALA A 60 -16.58 -2.07 -23.81
N GLU A 61 -15.51 -1.33 -24.08
CA GLU A 61 -15.55 -0.01 -24.73
C GLU A 61 -14.84 0.01 -26.09
N GLY A 62 -14.12 -1.06 -26.42
CA GLY A 62 -13.31 -1.17 -27.61
C GLY A 62 -11.93 -0.51 -27.47
N HIS A 63 -11.00 -0.95 -28.33
CA HIS A 63 -9.59 -0.53 -28.29
C HIS A 63 -9.40 0.98 -28.49
N ILE A 64 -10.26 1.65 -29.26
CA ILE A 64 -10.17 3.11 -29.48
C ILE A 64 -10.34 3.88 -28.17
N LEU A 65 -11.31 3.48 -27.32
CA LEU A 65 -11.54 4.12 -26.04
C LEU A 65 -10.49 3.69 -25.00
N GLY A 66 -9.99 2.45 -25.07
CA GLY A 66 -8.83 2.04 -24.28
C GLY A 66 -7.57 2.87 -24.61
N ASP A 67 -7.32 3.14 -25.88
CA ASP A 67 -6.23 4.01 -26.33
C ASP A 67 -6.39 5.44 -25.79
N GLN A 68 -7.62 5.94 -25.70
CA GLN A 68 -7.89 7.23 -25.06
C GLN A 68 -7.59 7.20 -23.55
N VAL A 69 -7.95 6.11 -22.85
CA VAL A 69 -7.59 5.91 -21.43
C VAL A 69 -6.06 5.92 -21.24
N LEU A 70 -5.31 5.28 -22.15
CA LEU A 70 -3.85 5.30 -22.11
C LEU A 70 -3.28 6.72 -22.25
N LYS A 71 -3.81 7.50 -23.19
CA LYS A 71 -3.39 8.91 -23.39
C LYS A 71 -3.68 9.77 -22.18
N ASP A 72 -4.87 9.64 -21.60
CA ASP A 72 -5.28 10.44 -20.44
C ASP A 72 -4.48 10.04 -19.20
N CYS A 73 -4.25 8.74 -18.97
CA CYS A 73 -3.34 8.29 -17.91
C CYS A 73 -1.91 8.80 -18.12
N ALA A 74 -1.38 8.72 -19.33
CA ALA A 74 -0.05 9.23 -19.67
C ALA A 74 0.08 10.73 -19.34
N LYS A 75 -0.93 11.52 -19.69
CA LYS A 75 -0.99 12.96 -19.38
C LYS A 75 -1.02 13.20 -17.88
N ILE A 76 -1.89 12.52 -17.14
CA ILE A 76 -2.00 12.64 -15.68
C ILE A 76 -0.67 12.30 -15.01
N LEU A 77 -0.03 11.20 -15.40
CA LEU A 77 1.27 10.80 -14.86
C LEU A 77 2.32 11.88 -15.14
N LYS A 78 2.43 12.34 -16.40
CA LYS A 78 3.40 13.36 -16.82
C LYS A 78 3.22 14.68 -16.06
N GLU A 79 1.99 15.16 -15.91
CA GLU A 79 1.67 16.38 -15.16
C GLU A 79 1.99 16.25 -13.67
N ASN A 80 1.72 15.08 -13.07
CA ASN A 80 2.00 14.85 -11.66
C ASN A 80 3.49 14.70 -11.37
N ILE A 81 4.27 14.11 -12.28
CA ILE A 81 5.72 13.97 -12.13
C ILE A 81 6.42 15.30 -12.44
N GLY A 82 6.05 15.98 -13.53
CA GLY A 82 6.63 17.26 -13.95
C GLY A 82 8.12 17.14 -14.27
N GLU A 83 8.90 18.17 -13.95
CA GLU A 83 10.34 18.21 -14.20
C GLU A 83 11.18 17.36 -13.22
N ARG A 84 10.53 16.67 -12.27
CA ARG A 84 11.23 15.86 -11.27
C ARG A 84 11.74 14.53 -11.82
N GLY A 85 11.17 14.05 -12.92
CA GLY A 85 11.48 12.74 -13.45
C GLY A 85 10.98 12.53 -14.86
N VAL A 86 11.12 11.29 -15.32
CA VAL A 86 10.77 10.86 -16.68
C VAL A 86 9.66 9.82 -16.59
N VAL A 87 8.62 9.99 -17.41
CA VAL A 87 7.50 9.03 -17.54
C VAL A 87 7.58 8.39 -18.93
N SER A 88 7.53 7.06 -18.96
CA SER A 88 7.61 6.24 -20.15
C SER A 88 6.37 5.38 -20.30
N ARG A 89 5.93 5.13 -21.55
CA ARG A 89 5.10 3.96 -21.82
C ARG A 89 6.02 2.75 -21.97
N TYR A 90 5.87 1.81 -21.05
CA TYR A 90 6.77 0.67 -20.92
C TYR A 90 6.34 -0.48 -21.83
N THR A 91 5.12 -0.99 -21.66
CA THR A 91 4.55 -2.09 -22.46
C THR A 91 3.03 -2.08 -22.35
N GLY A 92 2.28 -2.15 -23.44
CA GLY A 92 0.81 -2.26 -23.38
C GLY A 92 0.13 -1.16 -22.55
N ASP A 93 -0.38 -1.54 -21.39
CA ASP A 93 -1.04 -0.72 -20.35
C ASP A 93 -0.15 -0.38 -19.15
N GLU A 94 1.16 -0.59 -19.28
CA GLU A 94 2.18 -0.33 -18.27
C GLU A 94 3.02 0.90 -18.62
N PHE A 95 3.29 1.69 -17.60
CA PHE A 95 4.17 2.84 -17.60
C PHE A 95 5.34 2.60 -16.66
N ALA A 96 6.47 3.23 -16.96
CA ALA A 96 7.61 3.29 -16.07
C ALA A 96 7.91 4.75 -15.72
N ILE A 97 8.31 5.01 -14.48
CA ILE A 97 8.69 6.34 -14.01
C ILE A 97 10.06 6.23 -13.35
N ILE A 98 10.96 7.15 -13.70
CA ILE A 98 12.24 7.33 -13.01
C ILE A 98 12.30 8.73 -12.45
N ILE A 99 12.63 8.83 -11.17
CA ILE A 99 12.81 10.10 -10.47
C ILE A 99 14.21 10.11 -9.87
N PRO A 100 15.14 10.91 -10.41
CA PRO A 100 16.48 11.05 -9.85
C PRO A 100 16.47 11.77 -8.52
N ASN A 101 17.53 11.59 -7.74
CA ASN A 101 17.75 12.23 -6.45
C ASN A 101 16.63 11.95 -5.43
N ILE A 102 15.90 10.84 -5.59
CA ILE A 102 15.01 10.30 -4.55
C ILE A 102 15.37 8.85 -4.23
N ALA A 103 15.48 8.55 -2.95
CA ALA A 103 15.57 7.18 -2.44
C ALA A 103 14.93 7.03 -1.04
N MET A 104 14.55 8.13 -0.39
CA MET A 104 13.83 8.06 0.88
C MET A 104 12.42 7.52 0.64
N TYR A 105 11.95 6.70 1.59
CA TYR A 105 10.64 6.05 1.48
C TYR A 105 9.52 7.08 1.32
N ASP A 106 9.53 8.14 2.13
CA ASP A 106 8.48 9.17 2.16
C ASP A 106 8.37 9.94 0.84
N ASP A 107 9.49 10.26 0.19
CA ASP A 107 9.50 10.96 -1.10
C ASP A 107 8.84 10.10 -2.18
N VAL A 108 9.25 8.83 -2.24
CA VAL A 108 8.70 7.84 -3.17
C VAL A 108 7.21 7.63 -2.92
N TRP A 109 6.83 7.49 -1.64
CA TRP A 109 5.45 7.29 -1.22
C TRP A 109 4.55 8.47 -1.57
N ASN A 110 5.00 9.70 -1.29
CA ASN A 110 4.25 10.92 -1.58
C ASN A 110 4.00 11.08 -3.08
N ILE A 111 4.99 10.75 -3.91
CA ILE A 111 4.85 10.83 -5.37
C ILE A 111 3.88 9.76 -5.88
N ALA A 112 4.04 8.52 -5.41
CA ALA A 112 3.15 7.42 -5.74
C ALA A 112 1.69 7.73 -5.39
N ARG A 113 1.45 8.15 -4.14
CA ARG A 113 0.13 8.56 -3.68
C ARG A 113 -0.46 9.68 -4.53
N LYS A 114 0.34 10.70 -4.88
CA LYS A 114 -0.14 11.86 -5.64
C LYS A 114 -0.67 11.45 -7.01
N TYR A 115 0.12 10.73 -7.82
CA TYR A 115 -0.35 10.35 -9.16
C TYR A 115 -1.45 9.29 -9.10
N SER A 116 -1.42 8.33 -8.16
CA SER A 116 -2.48 7.32 -8.02
C SER A 116 -3.82 7.97 -7.68
N GLN A 117 -3.82 8.97 -6.77
CA GLN A 117 -5.01 9.74 -6.46
C GLN A 117 -5.50 10.59 -7.63
N ALA A 118 -4.58 11.17 -8.41
CA ALA A 118 -4.93 11.96 -9.58
C ALA A 118 -5.62 11.10 -10.65
N VAL A 119 -5.09 9.89 -10.94
CA VAL A 119 -5.73 8.95 -11.86
C VAL A 119 -7.11 8.54 -11.35
N ARG A 120 -7.21 8.16 -10.07
CA ARG A 120 -8.47 7.74 -9.44
C ARG A 120 -9.56 8.82 -9.49
N LYS A 121 -9.18 10.09 -9.37
CA LYS A 121 -10.12 11.23 -9.38
C LYS A 121 -10.42 11.75 -10.78
N ALA A 122 -9.68 11.32 -11.79
CA ALA A 122 -9.91 11.76 -13.15
C ALA A 122 -11.26 11.23 -13.66
N SER A 123 -11.94 12.06 -14.45
CA SER A 123 -13.19 11.70 -15.09
C SER A 123 -12.92 11.17 -16.49
N PHE A 124 -13.54 10.03 -16.81
CA PHE A 124 -13.46 9.38 -18.11
C PHE A 124 -14.88 9.31 -18.70
N PRO A 125 -15.46 10.45 -19.11
CA PRO A 125 -16.89 10.55 -19.45
C PRO A 125 -17.28 9.79 -20.72
N TYR A 126 -16.29 9.43 -21.54
CA TYR A 126 -16.48 8.66 -22.77
C TYR A 126 -16.60 7.15 -22.52
N LEU A 127 -16.38 6.67 -21.29
CA LEU A 127 -16.65 5.29 -20.90
C LEU A 127 -18.12 5.19 -20.48
N THR A 128 -18.96 4.56 -21.32
CA THR A 128 -20.42 4.54 -21.14
C THR A 128 -21.00 3.15 -20.97
N ASN A 129 -20.25 2.09 -21.33
CA ASN A 129 -20.68 0.70 -21.28
C ASN A 129 -20.15 -0.05 -20.04
N SER A 130 -19.16 0.50 -19.34
CA SER A 130 -18.67 -0.09 -18.09
C SER A 130 -19.73 0.05 -16.98
N LYS A 131 -20.32 -1.09 -16.58
CA LYS A 131 -21.23 -1.16 -15.41
C LYS A 131 -20.55 -0.86 -14.07
N GLN A 132 -19.22 -0.86 -14.04
CA GLN A 132 -18.44 -0.36 -12.91
C GLN A 132 -18.34 1.15 -13.06
N GLU A 133 -18.52 1.88 -11.95
CA GLU A 133 -18.23 3.31 -11.85
C GLU A 133 -16.98 3.65 -12.69
N ASN A 134 -17.05 4.71 -13.51
CA ASN A 134 -16.03 5.17 -14.48
C ASN A 134 -14.67 5.56 -13.86
N THR A 135 -14.33 4.96 -12.73
CA THR A 135 -13.14 5.14 -11.94
C THR A 135 -12.03 4.25 -12.47
N ILE A 136 -11.09 4.86 -13.19
CA ILE A 136 -9.83 4.22 -13.56
C ILE A 136 -8.88 4.29 -12.36
N THR A 137 -8.20 3.18 -12.08
CA THR A 137 -7.19 3.10 -11.01
C THR A 137 -5.91 2.52 -11.56
N VAL A 138 -4.81 2.73 -10.85
CA VAL A 138 -3.51 2.17 -11.20
C VAL A 138 -2.94 1.41 -10.01
N THR A 139 -2.23 0.34 -10.32
CA THR A 139 -1.42 -0.38 -9.35
C THR A 139 0.04 -0.23 -9.69
N SER A 140 0.87 0.10 -8.69
CA SER A 140 2.28 0.37 -8.91
C SER A 140 3.19 -0.47 -8.02
N GLY A 141 4.36 -0.81 -8.54
CA GLY A 141 5.44 -1.41 -7.78
C GLY A 141 6.70 -0.58 -7.94
N ILE A 142 7.44 -0.42 -6.86
CA ILE A 142 8.49 0.59 -6.78
C ILE A 142 9.76 -0.04 -6.22
N SER A 143 10.91 0.29 -6.78
CA SER A 143 12.24 -0.09 -6.28
C SER A 143 13.17 1.13 -6.32
N ARG A 144 14.25 1.09 -5.56
CA ARG A 144 15.16 2.23 -5.37
C ARG A 144 16.61 1.82 -5.58
N TYR A 145 17.34 2.61 -6.34
CA TYR A 145 18.78 2.46 -6.47
C TYR A 145 19.51 3.37 -5.47
N PRO A 146 20.54 2.89 -4.77
CA PRO A 146 21.03 1.50 -4.70
C PRO A 146 20.39 0.65 -3.58
N ILE A 147 19.36 1.17 -2.88
CA ILE A 147 18.80 0.56 -1.66
C ILE A 147 18.26 -0.86 -1.90
N ASP A 148 17.47 -1.03 -2.95
CA ASP A 148 16.73 -2.27 -3.22
C ASP A 148 17.46 -3.17 -4.23
N GLY A 149 18.26 -2.59 -5.13
CA GLY A 149 19.01 -3.32 -6.15
C GLY A 149 20.12 -2.47 -6.79
N HIS A 150 21.06 -3.12 -7.47
CA HIS A 150 22.32 -2.51 -7.96
C HIS A 150 22.44 -2.44 -9.48
N ASN A 151 21.49 -3.02 -10.22
CA ASN A 151 21.43 -2.94 -11.69
C ASN A 151 19.99 -2.74 -12.17
N VAL A 152 19.83 -2.25 -13.41
CA VAL A 152 18.52 -1.93 -13.99
C VAL A 152 17.58 -3.14 -13.99
N GLN A 153 18.09 -4.32 -14.35
CA GLN A 153 17.27 -5.53 -14.47
C GLN A 153 16.75 -6.02 -13.12
N GLU A 154 17.56 -5.90 -12.07
CA GLU A 154 17.17 -6.19 -10.69
C GLU A 154 16.08 -5.23 -10.22
N LEU A 155 16.26 -3.92 -10.42
CA LEU A 155 15.28 -2.90 -10.04
C LEU A 155 13.93 -3.10 -10.73
N ILE A 156 13.93 -3.38 -12.04
CA ILE A 156 12.71 -3.69 -12.81
C ILE A 156 12.03 -4.93 -12.24
N ASN A 157 12.78 -6.01 -11.98
CA ASN A 157 12.24 -7.25 -11.45
C ASN A 157 11.60 -7.05 -10.06
N LEU A 158 12.24 -6.27 -9.19
CA LEU A 158 11.71 -5.96 -7.86
C LEU A 158 10.44 -5.09 -7.93
N ALA A 159 10.44 -4.08 -8.81
CA ALA A 159 9.26 -3.25 -9.05
C ALA A 159 8.09 -4.07 -9.63
N ASP A 160 8.33 -4.94 -10.61
CA ASP A 160 7.31 -5.83 -11.17
C ASP A 160 6.69 -6.76 -10.10
N LYS A 161 7.55 -7.38 -9.30
CA LYS A 161 7.13 -8.23 -8.17
C LYS A 161 6.29 -7.47 -7.14
N ALA A 162 6.69 -6.24 -6.80
CA ALA A 162 5.94 -5.37 -5.90
C ALA A 162 4.57 -4.98 -6.51
N MET A 163 4.53 -4.65 -7.80
CA MET A 163 3.31 -4.32 -8.54
C MET A 163 2.36 -5.51 -8.59
N TYR A 164 2.87 -6.70 -8.90
CA TYR A 164 2.11 -7.94 -8.88
C TYR A 164 1.48 -8.19 -7.51
N ARG A 165 2.25 -7.98 -6.43
CA ARG A 165 1.71 -8.06 -5.06
C ARG A 165 0.57 -7.07 -4.86
N GLY A 166 0.71 -5.81 -5.29
CA GLY A 166 -0.38 -4.82 -5.26
C GLY A 166 -1.64 -5.30 -6.00
N LYS A 167 -1.46 -5.90 -7.18
CA LYS A 167 -2.56 -6.44 -7.99
C LYS A 167 -3.30 -7.55 -7.25
N THR A 168 -2.56 -8.40 -6.52
CA THR A 168 -3.15 -9.48 -5.70
C THR A 168 -3.80 -8.99 -4.40
N LYS A 169 -3.39 -7.83 -3.86
CA LYS A 169 -3.96 -7.23 -2.63
C LYS A 169 -5.30 -6.52 -2.86
N GLY A 170 -5.75 -6.39 -4.11
CA GLY A 170 -7.02 -5.73 -4.43
C GLY A 170 -6.89 -4.54 -5.39
N LYS A 171 -5.70 -4.28 -5.94
CA LYS A 171 -5.44 -3.21 -6.93
C LYS A 171 -5.58 -1.81 -6.33
N ASN A 172 -5.53 -0.75 -7.15
CA ASN A 172 -5.67 0.65 -6.72
C ASN A 172 -4.72 1.02 -5.56
N CYS A 173 -3.47 0.59 -5.66
CA CYS A 173 -2.48 0.77 -4.61
C CYS A 173 -1.06 0.86 -5.19
N PHE A 174 -0.08 1.11 -4.34
CA PHE A 174 1.32 0.98 -4.71
C PHE A 174 2.08 0.24 -3.62
N ILE A 175 3.11 -0.51 -4.02
CA ILE A 175 3.98 -1.26 -3.11
C ILE A 175 5.41 -0.79 -3.36
N ILE A 176 6.04 -0.21 -2.33
CA ILE A 176 7.47 0.10 -2.34
C ILE A 176 8.21 -1.15 -1.90
N PHE A 177 9.07 -1.69 -2.75
CA PHE A 177 9.85 -2.85 -2.42
C PHE A 177 10.70 -2.58 -1.18
N ASN A 178 10.64 -3.51 -0.23
CA ASN A 178 11.49 -3.53 0.94
C ASN A 178 11.89 -4.98 1.18
N LYS A 179 13.20 -5.25 1.12
CA LYS A 179 13.75 -6.60 1.27
C LYS A 179 13.39 -7.24 2.62
N ALA A 180 13.36 -6.46 3.70
CA ALA A 180 12.98 -6.96 5.02
C ALA A 180 11.50 -7.41 5.08
N LEU A 181 10.62 -6.70 4.37
CA LEU A 181 9.17 -6.97 4.38
C LEU A 181 8.74 -8.01 3.34
N HIS A 182 9.49 -8.13 2.26
CA HIS A 182 9.06 -8.88 1.08
C HIS A 182 9.90 -10.13 0.83
N GLY A 183 11.06 -10.28 1.50
CA GLY A 183 11.98 -11.39 1.30
C GLY A 183 12.44 -11.53 -0.15
N SER A 184 12.78 -12.76 -0.55
CA SER A 184 12.96 -13.12 -1.95
C SER A 184 11.60 -13.32 -2.60
N ILE A 185 10.99 -12.27 -3.16
CA ILE A 185 9.77 -12.46 -3.95
C ILE A 185 10.15 -13.34 -5.16
N ASP A 186 9.69 -14.59 -5.20
CA ASP A 186 9.94 -15.50 -6.32
C ASP A 186 8.86 -15.26 -7.41
N PRO A 187 9.25 -14.96 -8.66
CA PRO A 187 8.31 -14.67 -9.75
C PRO A 187 7.46 -15.88 -10.17
N LYS A 188 7.88 -17.10 -9.80
CA LYS A 188 7.09 -18.34 -9.93
C LYS A 188 6.43 -18.76 -8.62
N SER A 189 6.72 -18.08 -7.51
CA SER A 189 6.08 -18.43 -6.26
C SER A 189 4.60 -18.14 -6.39
N ARG A 190 3.87 -19.24 -6.35
CA ARG A 190 2.58 -19.29 -5.71
C ARG A 190 2.72 -18.89 -4.23
N HIS A 191 3.18 -17.67 -3.93
CA HIS A 191 2.65 -16.89 -2.81
C HIS A 191 1.27 -16.32 -3.18
N SER A 192 0.54 -17.17 -3.92
CA SER A 192 -0.86 -17.22 -4.18
C SER A 192 -1.66 -16.98 -2.92
N LYS A 193 -2.60 -16.05 -3.03
CA LYS A 193 -3.88 -16.09 -2.32
C LYS A 193 -3.79 -16.01 -0.79
N LEU A 194 -3.20 -14.95 -0.25
CA LEU A 194 -3.87 -14.37 0.93
C LEU A 194 -5.06 -13.56 0.42
N THR A 195 -6.14 -14.25 0.05
CA THR A 195 -7.45 -13.61 -0.11
C THR A 195 -7.98 -13.30 1.29
N VAL A 196 -8.97 -12.42 1.41
CA VAL A 196 -9.65 -12.19 2.71
C VAL A 196 -10.10 -13.54 3.33
N PRO A 197 -10.73 -14.47 2.58
CA PRO A 197 -10.99 -15.83 3.08
C PRO A 197 -9.73 -16.63 3.47
N GLY A 198 -8.62 -16.49 2.73
CA GLY A 198 -7.37 -17.17 3.06
C GLY A 198 -6.75 -16.67 4.37
N LEU A 199 -6.79 -15.36 4.61
CA LEU A 199 -6.32 -14.76 5.86
C LEU A 199 -7.22 -15.13 7.04
N ILE A 200 -8.54 -15.16 6.83
CA ILE A 200 -9.52 -15.64 7.81
C ILE A 200 -9.25 -17.10 8.18
N ASN A 201 -9.12 -17.98 7.19
CA ASN A 201 -8.87 -19.40 7.40
C ASN A 201 -7.54 -19.65 8.09
N TYR A 202 -6.49 -18.91 7.71
CA TYR A 202 -5.21 -18.98 8.40
C TYR A 202 -5.34 -18.54 9.86
N THR A 203 -5.93 -17.37 10.12
CA THR A 203 -6.14 -16.82 11.47
C THR A 203 -6.89 -17.81 12.34
N PHE A 204 -8.02 -18.32 11.86
CA PHE A 204 -8.80 -19.36 12.54
C PHE A 204 -7.96 -20.61 12.81
N SER A 205 -7.22 -21.11 11.80
CA SER A 205 -6.39 -22.30 11.97
C SER A 205 -5.26 -22.12 12.99
N MET A 206 -4.70 -20.92 13.11
CA MET A 206 -3.65 -20.63 14.10
C MET A 206 -4.23 -20.70 15.51
N PHE A 207 -5.35 -20.02 15.75
CA PHE A 207 -6.02 -20.01 17.06
C PHE A 207 -6.60 -21.37 17.46
N MET A 208 -6.86 -22.27 16.51
CA MET A 208 -7.31 -23.65 16.80
C MET A 208 -6.17 -24.64 17.07
N LYS A 209 -4.94 -24.36 16.61
CA LYS A 209 -3.81 -25.31 16.64
C LYS A 209 -2.67 -24.91 17.58
N HIS A 210 -2.67 -23.67 18.03
CA HIS A 210 -1.63 -23.10 18.86
C HIS A 210 -2.26 -22.47 20.10
N ASP A 211 -1.47 -22.31 21.16
CA ASP A 211 -1.90 -21.49 22.29
C ASP A 211 -2.13 -20.05 21.83
N PHE A 212 -2.92 -19.30 22.60
CA PHE A 212 -3.36 -17.97 22.23
C PHE A 212 -2.19 -17.03 21.89
N MET A 213 -1.09 -17.10 22.64
CA MET A 213 0.05 -16.21 22.47
C MET A 213 0.84 -16.53 21.21
N ASP A 214 1.08 -17.81 20.94
CA ASP A 214 1.74 -18.27 19.71
C ASP A 214 0.87 -17.98 18.48
N ALA A 215 -0.45 -18.22 18.57
CA ALA A 215 -1.42 -17.90 17.53
C ALA A 215 -1.47 -16.40 17.24
N PHE A 216 -1.60 -15.57 18.27
CA PHE A 216 -1.65 -14.11 18.17
C PHE A 216 -0.35 -13.56 17.57
N SER A 217 0.80 -14.09 17.99
CA SER A 217 2.11 -13.75 17.44
C SER A 217 2.19 -14.03 15.94
N LYS A 218 1.83 -15.24 15.51
CA LYS A 218 1.86 -15.65 14.10
C LYS A 218 0.91 -14.83 13.24
N VAL A 219 -0.30 -14.56 13.73
CA VAL A 219 -1.30 -13.73 13.05
C VAL A 219 -0.83 -12.28 12.96
N SER A 220 -0.30 -11.71 14.04
CA SER A 220 0.27 -10.36 14.05
C SER A 220 1.41 -10.22 13.05
N HIS A 221 2.28 -11.23 12.96
CA HIS A 221 3.38 -11.26 12.01
C HIS A 221 2.87 -11.29 10.56
N LEU A 222 1.90 -12.15 10.26
CA LEU A 222 1.30 -12.23 8.93
C LEU A 222 0.64 -10.90 8.52
N ILE A 223 -0.12 -10.29 9.42
CA ILE A 223 -0.80 -9.01 9.20
C ILE A 223 0.23 -7.88 9.04
N GLY A 224 1.23 -7.81 9.90
CA GLY A 224 2.32 -6.82 9.84
C GLY A 224 3.06 -6.91 8.51
N ASN A 225 3.40 -8.12 8.07
CA ASN A 225 4.02 -8.34 6.76
C ASN A 225 3.08 -8.06 5.59
N TYR A 226 1.76 -8.25 5.77
CA TYR A 226 0.78 -8.01 4.73
C TYR A 226 0.45 -6.52 4.57
N PHE A 227 0.35 -5.75 5.65
CA PHE A 227 -0.01 -4.32 5.60
C PHE A 227 1.17 -3.36 5.78
N SER A 228 2.37 -3.90 5.99
CA SER A 228 3.69 -3.26 5.96
C SER A 228 3.97 -2.16 6.99
N ASP A 229 2.95 -1.49 7.53
CA ASP A 229 3.11 -0.24 8.29
C ASP A 229 2.37 -0.24 9.64
N ASN A 230 1.92 -1.40 10.11
CA ASN A 230 1.00 -1.49 11.23
C ASN A 230 1.59 -2.26 12.42
N SER A 231 1.50 -1.68 13.62
CA SER A 231 1.55 -2.47 14.85
C SER A 231 0.15 -2.94 15.22
N LEU A 232 0.07 -4.21 15.61
CA LEU A 232 -1.14 -4.81 16.15
C LEU A 232 -1.03 -4.80 17.67
N VAL A 233 -1.92 -4.08 18.33
CA VAL A 233 -2.01 -4.03 19.79
C VAL A 233 -3.31 -4.70 20.19
N LEU A 234 -3.22 -5.75 20.99
CA LEU A 234 -4.38 -6.37 21.61
C LEU A 234 -4.43 -5.93 23.07
N TRP A 235 -5.55 -5.37 23.49
CA TRP A 235 -5.88 -5.19 24.89
C TRP A 235 -6.84 -6.31 25.30
N HIS A 236 -6.51 -7.05 26.35
CA HIS A 236 -7.35 -8.11 26.92
C HIS A 236 -7.00 -8.33 28.39
N ASP A 237 -8.01 -8.49 29.25
CA ASP A 237 -7.85 -8.73 30.69
C ASP A 237 -6.83 -7.78 31.35
N ARG A 238 -6.99 -6.48 31.07
CA ARG A 238 -6.11 -5.39 31.55
C ARG A 238 -4.63 -5.52 31.13
N LYS A 239 -4.31 -6.40 30.17
CA LYS A 239 -2.97 -6.56 29.58
C LYS A 239 -2.94 -6.02 28.16
N LEU A 240 -1.83 -5.39 27.81
CA LEU A 240 -1.52 -4.99 26.45
C LEU A 240 -0.51 -5.97 25.83
N PHE A 241 -0.86 -6.50 24.67
CA PHE A 241 -0.01 -7.33 23.83
C PHE A 241 0.31 -6.57 22.57
N VAL A 242 1.59 -6.32 22.29
CA VAL A 242 2.02 -5.56 21.12
C VAL A 242 2.81 -6.44 20.17
N GLY A 243 2.32 -6.57 18.93
CA GLY A 243 3.02 -7.18 17.80
C GLY A 243 3.60 -6.12 16.87
N TYR A 244 4.91 -6.19 16.60
CA TYR A 244 5.64 -5.28 15.70
C TYR A 244 6.05 -5.97 14.39
N ASN A 245 6.37 -5.15 13.38
CA ASN A 245 7.02 -5.53 12.12
C ASN A 245 8.44 -6.12 12.36
N ALA A 246 8.90 -6.96 11.42
CA ALA A 246 10.04 -7.87 11.37
C ALA A 246 11.44 -7.38 11.83
N GLU A 247 11.67 -6.09 12.08
CA GLU A 247 13.03 -5.60 12.35
C GLU A 247 13.42 -5.49 13.83
N ASN A 248 12.48 -5.52 14.79
CA ASN A 248 12.80 -5.58 16.23
C ASN A 248 11.68 -6.29 17.00
N TYR A 249 11.86 -7.59 17.23
CA TYR A 249 10.86 -8.46 17.85
C TYR A 249 11.02 -8.50 19.38
N GLU A 250 10.09 -7.89 20.12
CA GLU A 250 9.80 -8.21 21.53
C GLU A 250 8.29 -8.07 21.76
N ILE A 251 7.61 -9.16 22.13
CA ILE A 251 6.25 -9.08 22.71
C ILE A 251 6.41 -8.44 24.09
N LYS A 252 6.03 -7.17 24.21
CA LYS A 252 6.00 -6.48 25.51
C LYS A 252 4.62 -6.60 26.09
N VAL A 253 4.47 -7.48 27.07
CA VAL A 253 3.31 -7.48 27.96
C VAL A 253 3.49 -6.33 28.94
N ARG A 254 2.52 -5.41 28.99
CA ARG A 254 2.47 -4.37 30.02
C ARG A 254 1.13 -4.44 30.74
N ASP A 255 1.17 -4.36 32.06
CA ASP A 255 -0.02 -4.16 32.87
C ASP A 255 -0.57 -2.76 32.55
N TYR A 256 -1.84 -2.70 32.17
CA TYR A 256 -2.53 -1.45 31.87
C TYR A 256 -3.56 -1.18 32.99
N PRO A 257 -3.38 -0.12 33.79
CA PRO A 257 -4.09 0.03 35.05
C PRO A 257 -5.53 0.56 34.94
N GLU A 258 -6.00 0.94 33.75
CA GLU A 258 -7.32 1.59 33.57
C GLU A 258 -8.18 0.88 32.52
N GLU A 259 -9.51 0.98 32.64
CA GLU A 259 -10.45 0.62 31.59
C GLU A 259 -10.11 1.42 30.33
N LEU A 260 -10.15 0.78 29.15
CA LEU A 260 -10.00 1.51 27.90
C LEU A 260 -11.04 2.64 27.89
N PRO A 261 -10.64 3.91 27.65
CA PRO A 261 -11.59 5.00 27.62
C PRO A 261 -12.75 4.63 26.70
N ASP A 262 -13.97 4.89 27.14
CA ASP A 262 -15.14 4.57 26.35
C ASP A 262 -15.26 5.59 25.23
N ILE A 263 -14.42 5.42 24.21
CA ILE A 263 -14.52 6.18 22.98
C ILE A 263 -15.72 5.63 22.24
N GLU A 264 -16.91 6.11 22.60
CA GLU A 264 -18.12 5.93 21.82
C GLU A 264 -17.97 6.73 20.52
N PHE A 265 -17.65 6.03 19.45
CA PHE A 265 -17.72 6.57 18.10
C PHE A 265 -19.17 6.40 17.62
N HIS A 266 -20.03 7.36 17.94
CA HIS A 266 -21.36 7.45 17.32
C HIS A 266 -21.19 7.83 15.86
N ASP A 267 -21.31 6.86 14.96
CA ASP A 267 -22.10 6.93 13.72
C ASP A 267 -21.78 5.73 12.80
N ASN A 268 -22.83 5.18 12.18
CA ASN A 268 -22.82 3.92 11.42
C ASN A 268 -22.22 4.04 10.01
N GLU A 269 -21.02 4.61 9.82
CA GLU A 269 -20.29 4.51 8.55
C GLU A 269 -18.76 4.48 8.79
N THR A 270 -18.11 3.44 8.26
CA THR A 270 -16.66 3.19 8.15
C THR A 270 -15.75 4.41 8.39
N TYR A 271 -15.11 4.51 9.57
CA TYR A 271 -14.31 5.69 9.90
C TYR A 271 -12.84 5.65 9.46
N LYS A 272 -12.49 6.64 8.62
CA LYS A 272 -11.14 7.18 8.42
C LYS A 272 -10.85 8.18 9.55
N VAL A 273 -10.07 7.79 10.56
CA VAL A 273 -9.77 8.68 11.69
C VAL A 273 -8.39 9.32 11.52
N PHE A 274 -8.36 10.63 11.27
CA PHE A 274 -7.15 11.45 11.27
C PHE A 274 -6.92 12.08 12.67
N TYR A 275 -5.67 12.03 13.16
CA TYR A 275 -5.28 12.44 14.53
C TYR A 275 -5.74 13.83 14.98
N ARG A 276 -5.83 14.83 14.08
CA ARG A 276 -6.26 16.20 14.44
C ARG A 276 -7.74 16.28 14.81
N SER A 277 -8.53 15.34 14.32
CA SER A 277 -9.98 15.31 14.49
C SER A 277 -10.39 14.86 15.89
N ILE A 278 -9.63 13.93 16.49
CA ILE A 278 -9.90 13.38 17.83
C ILE A 278 -9.74 14.47 18.90
N ILE A 279 -8.66 15.25 18.85
CA ILE A 279 -8.32 16.26 19.87
C ILE A 279 -9.34 17.40 19.90
N LYS A 280 -9.83 17.84 18.74
CA LYS A 280 -10.88 18.87 18.66
C LYS A 280 -12.19 18.42 19.29
N ARG A 281 -12.44 17.11 19.36
CA ARG A 281 -13.71 16.54 19.81
C ARG A 281 -13.64 15.99 21.23
N ASN A 282 -12.45 15.59 21.72
CA ASN A 282 -12.27 14.93 23.01
C ASN A 282 -10.97 15.40 23.72
N PRO A 283 -11.02 16.51 24.47
CA PRO A 283 -9.86 17.08 25.18
C PRO A 283 -9.25 16.13 26.23
N ASP A 284 -10.05 15.23 26.79
CA ASP A 284 -9.63 14.30 27.86
C ASP A 284 -8.64 13.22 27.36
N LEU A 285 -8.48 13.05 26.05
CA LEU A 285 -7.55 12.09 25.44
C LEU A 285 -6.09 12.60 25.34
N SER A 286 -5.72 13.58 26.18
CA SER A 286 -4.39 14.23 26.16
C SER A 286 -3.22 13.26 26.40
N MET A 287 -3.43 12.21 27.20
CA MET A 287 -2.43 11.18 27.46
C MET A 287 -2.23 10.25 26.25
N LEU A 288 -3.33 9.80 25.64
CA LEU A 288 -3.29 9.02 24.39
C LEU A 288 -2.57 9.79 23.29
N TYR A 289 -2.82 11.10 23.18
CA TYR A 289 -2.10 11.97 22.25
C TYR A 289 -0.58 12.00 22.49
N LYS A 290 -0.13 12.14 23.75
CA LYS A 290 1.29 12.12 24.09
C LYS A 290 1.94 10.79 23.70
N ILE A 291 1.24 9.68 23.95
CA ILE A 291 1.70 8.33 23.57
C ILE A 291 1.83 8.22 22.05
N MET A 292 0.78 8.55 21.30
CA MET A 292 0.78 8.50 19.84
C MET A 292 1.89 9.36 19.25
N LYS A 293 2.04 10.61 19.73
CA LYS A 293 3.10 11.52 19.30
C LYS A 293 4.50 10.99 19.61
N SER A 294 4.71 10.43 20.81
CA SER A 294 6.01 9.88 21.20
C SER A 294 6.42 8.65 20.39
N ARG A 295 5.42 7.91 19.86
CA ARG A 295 5.61 6.69 19.05
C ARG A 295 5.47 6.94 17.55
N ASN A 296 5.38 8.21 17.14
CA ASN A 296 5.14 8.62 15.76
C ASN A 296 3.94 7.91 15.12
N ILE A 297 2.81 7.76 15.83
CA ILE A 297 1.59 7.14 15.31
C ILE A 297 0.69 8.24 14.70
N GLY A 298 0.46 8.17 13.39
CA GLY A 298 -0.34 9.13 12.64
C GLY A 298 -1.84 8.78 12.53
N THR A 299 -2.19 7.49 12.47
CA THR A 299 -3.58 7.01 12.48
C THR A 299 -3.76 5.76 13.34
N LEU A 300 -4.98 5.58 13.84
CA LEU A 300 -5.38 4.49 14.72
C LEU A 300 -6.76 3.96 14.30
N ILE A 301 -6.93 2.65 14.29
CA ILE A 301 -8.25 2.00 14.32
C ILE A 301 -8.36 1.15 15.59
N VAL A 302 -9.53 1.20 16.23
CA VAL A 302 -9.84 0.38 17.40
C VAL A 302 -11.09 -0.45 17.12
N PHE A 303 -10.98 -1.78 17.22
CA PHE A 303 -12.10 -2.71 17.21
C PHE A 303 -12.33 -3.24 18.61
N LYS A 304 -13.37 -2.74 19.29
CA LYS A 304 -13.80 -3.24 20.60
C LYS A 304 -14.68 -4.47 20.42
N THR A 305 -14.48 -5.48 21.26
CA THR A 305 -15.37 -6.64 21.33
C THR A 305 -16.07 -6.67 22.68
N LYS A 306 -17.39 -6.91 22.65
CA LYS A 306 -18.26 -6.89 23.83
C LYS A 306 -18.79 -8.29 24.14
N ILE A 307 -18.86 -8.62 25.43
CA ILE A 307 -19.50 -9.81 25.98
C ILE A 307 -20.52 -9.33 26.99
N GLU A 308 -21.78 -9.75 26.83
CA GLU A 308 -22.86 -9.36 27.74
C GLU A 308 -22.96 -7.84 27.97
N GLY A 309 -22.61 -7.05 26.96
CA GLY A 309 -22.61 -5.58 27.01
C GLY A 309 -21.30 -4.94 27.47
N ASN A 310 -20.38 -5.70 28.07
CA ASN A 310 -19.10 -5.21 28.59
C ASN A 310 -17.95 -5.42 27.59
N VAL A 311 -17.06 -4.44 27.46
CA VAL A 311 -15.86 -4.56 26.60
C VAL A 311 -14.86 -5.53 27.25
N ASN A 312 -14.55 -6.63 26.57
CA ASN A 312 -13.62 -7.66 27.09
C ASN A 312 -12.26 -7.69 26.36
N ALA A 313 -12.24 -7.23 25.11
CA ALA A 313 -11.00 -7.07 24.37
C ALA A 313 -11.09 -5.92 23.36
N ALA A 314 -9.93 -5.42 22.93
CA ALA A 314 -9.84 -4.49 21.83
C ALA A 314 -8.64 -4.81 20.94
N LEU A 315 -8.88 -4.88 19.63
CA LEU A 315 -7.83 -4.91 18.62
C LEU A 315 -7.56 -3.49 18.14
N ILE A 316 -6.36 -3.01 18.38
CA ILE A 316 -5.90 -1.67 18.07
C ILE A 316 -4.85 -1.79 16.96
N ILE A 317 -5.05 -1.06 15.86
CA ILE A 317 -4.11 -1.01 14.75
C ILE A 317 -3.56 0.40 14.67
N GLU A 318 -2.25 0.52 14.87
CA GLU A 318 -1.53 1.79 14.82
C GLU A 318 -0.76 1.87 13.50
N ALA A 319 -0.74 3.04 12.86
CA ALA A 319 0.09 3.30 11.69
C ALA A 319 0.93 4.56 11.88
N VAL A 320 2.16 4.53 11.36
CA VAL A 320 3.19 5.57 11.60
C VAL A 320 2.88 6.91 10.90
N ASP A 321 1.87 6.95 10.03
CA ASP A 321 1.53 8.12 9.19
C ASP A 321 0.02 8.38 9.08
N GLU A 322 -0.39 9.40 8.31
CA GLU A 322 -1.78 9.67 7.90
C GLU A 322 -2.34 8.59 6.94
N LYS A 323 -2.19 7.31 7.30
CA LYS A 323 -2.64 6.16 6.52
C LYS A 323 -4.16 6.20 6.38
N ILE A 324 -4.61 6.22 5.13
CA ILE A 324 -6.02 6.05 4.78
C ILE A 324 -6.27 4.57 4.59
N TRP A 325 -7.08 4.00 5.49
CA TRP A 325 -7.50 2.62 5.45
C TRP A 325 -8.55 2.40 4.35
N SER A 326 -8.39 1.34 3.56
CA SER A 326 -9.40 0.88 2.61
C SER A 326 -10.52 0.11 3.31
N ASP A 327 -11.70 0.05 2.71
CA ASP A 327 -12.84 -0.72 3.25
C ASP A 327 -12.51 -2.21 3.37
N ASN A 328 -11.68 -2.73 2.46
CA ASN A 328 -11.17 -4.09 2.51
C ASN A 328 -10.23 -4.30 3.71
N GLU A 329 -9.32 -3.37 4.00
CA GLU A 329 -8.48 -3.41 5.20
C GLU A 329 -9.31 -3.43 6.47
N ILE A 330 -10.30 -2.54 6.57
CA ILE A 330 -11.19 -2.45 7.74
C ILE A 330 -11.97 -3.75 7.93
N THR A 331 -12.52 -4.30 6.86
CA THR A 331 -13.25 -5.59 6.88
C THR A 331 -12.36 -6.74 7.35
N ILE A 332 -11.10 -6.77 6.88
CA ILE A 332 -10.11 -7.77 7.30
C ILE A 332 -9.83 -7.63 8.79
N TYR A 333 -9.53 -6.43 9.27
CA TYR A 333 -9.22 -6.18 10.67
C TYR A 333 -10.40 -6.48 11.59
N GLN A 334 -11.61 -6.11 11.19
CA GLN A 334 -12.83 -6.43 11.94
C GLN A 334 -13.03 -7.94 12.05
N THR A 335 -12.80 -8.67 10.96
CA THR A 335 -12.94 -10.14 10.99
C THR A 335 -11.91 -10.78 11.90
N ILE A 336 -10.67 -10.29 11.87
CA ILE A 336 -9.60 -10.78 12.75
C ILE A 336 -9.91 -10.46 14.21
N ALA A 337 -10.40 -9.25 14.51
CA ALA A 337 -10.82 -8.87 15.86
C ALA A 337 -11.91 -9.81 16.39
N ASN A 338 -12.91 -10.14 15.56
CA ASN A 338 -13.97 -11.09 15.91
C ASN A 338 -13.42 -12.50 16.16
N LEU A 339 -12.48 -12.97 15.34
CA LEU A 339 -11.86 -14.29 15.51
C LEU A 339 -11.00 -14.36 16.78
N ILE A 340 -10.23 -13.31 17.08
CA ILE A 340 -9.44 -13.21 18.31
C ILE A 340 -10.37 -13.24 19.53
N ALA A 341 -11.47 -12.48 19.49
CA ALA A 341 -12.46 -12.50 20.56
C ALA A 341 -13.09 -13.89 20.74
N TYR A 342 -13.50 -14.54 19.65
CA TYR A 342 -14.04 -15.89 19.70
C TYR A 342 -13.03 -16.91 20.26
N ALA A 343 -11.77 -16.87 19.80
CA ALA A 343 -10.72 -17.76 20.30
C ALA A 343 -10.46 -17.57 21.79
N ASN A 344 -10.51 -16.33 22.28
CA ASN A 344 -10.39 -16.02 23.71
C ASN A 344 -11.52 -16.62 24.56
N HIS A 345 -12.73 -16.74 24.02
CA HIS A 345 -13.84 -17.45 24.67
C HIS A 345 -13.66 -18.97 24.71
N CYS A 346 -12.86 -19.53 23.81
CA CYS A 346 -12.54 -20.95 23.76
C CYS A 346 -11.33 -21.33 24.63
N SER A 347 -10.81 -20.41 25.45
CA SER A 347 -9.79 -20.70 26.47
C SER A 347 -10.37 -21.61 27.56
N ILE A 348 -10.35 -22.90 27.26
CA ILE A 348 -10.28 -24.11 28.09
C ILE A 348 -10.39 -23.82 29.61
N ILE A 349 -11.54 -24.24 30.15
CA ILE A 349 -11.66 -24.80 31.49
C ILE A 349 -10.64 -25.94 31.61
N ASP A 350 -9.70 -25.81 32.55
CA ASP A 350 -8.66 -26.75 33.02
C ASP A 350 -8.13 -27.84 32.05
#